data_AF-A0A835W5Y3-F1
#
_entry.id   AF-A0A835W5Y3-F1
#
_cell.length_a   1.000
_cell.length_b   1.000
_cell.length_c   1.000
_cell.angle_alpha   90.00
_cell.angle_beta   90.00
_cell.angle_gamma   90.00
#
_symmetry.space_group_name_H-M   'P 1'
#
loop_
_entity.id
_entity.type
_entity.pdbx_description
1 polymer ?
#
loop_
_entity_poly.entity_id
_entity_poly.type
_entity_poly.pdbx_seq_one_letter_code
_entity_poly.pdbx_strand_id
1 'polypeptide(L)'
;MSGMLVLGLMFVAWYGTNIFFNIYNKQLFKVFPFPLTTTNIQFFIGSCLSMVFWATGIVKLPKIDMALVRSIYPLAIINVLGNVLTNVSLGHVAVSFTHTVKAMEPFFSVIFSAMFLGDVPPVPVLLTLIPIVGGVVIASLTEATFNWTGFLSAIFSNMTFQSRNVLSKKLMIKKGAVDNMNLFQIITIMSFCMLLPVSTMVEGGAALLTPESLAKLGLNEAAREQMFMRLLSAGICFHSYQQLSYMILSRVAPVTHSIGNCVKRVVVIVASLIAFQNPISMQNAVGTGIALFGVFLYSQAKRKYKDKGDVKPQAS
;
A
#
# COMPACT_ATOMS: atom_id res chain seq x y z
N MET A 1 -21.19 21.46 -4.75
CA MET A 1 -20.84 20.49 -3.69
C MET A 1 -19.74 21.11 -2.84
N SER A 2 -19.89 21.24 -1.52
CA SER A 2 -18.86 21.90 -0.67
C SER A 2 -17.53 21.13 -0.73
N GLY A 3 -16.40 21.84 -0.62
CA GLY A 3 -15.08 21.21 -0.67
C GLY A 3 -14.87 20.10 0.38
N MET A 4 -15.51 20.23 1.53
CA MET A 4 -15.51 19.23 2.60
C MET A 4 -16.30 17.97 2.24
N LEU A 5 -17.46 18.12 1.57
CA LEU A 5 -18.26 16.99 1.11
C LEU A 5 -17.53 16.19 0.02
N VAL A 6 -16.87 16.86 -0.92
CA VAL A 6 -16.01 16.22 -1.93
C VAL A 6 -14.90 15.41 -1.24
N LEU A 7 -14.22 16.00 -0.27
CA LEU A 7 -13.15 15.32 0.45
C LEU A 7 -13.67 14.09 1.22
N GLY A 8 -14.81 14.23 1.91
CA GLY A 8 -15.46 13.11 2.60
C GLY A 8 -15.77 11.94 1.65
N LEU A 9 -16.36 12.22 0.49
CA LEU A 9 -16.63 11.22 -0.54
C LEU A 9 -15.35 10.56 -1.07
N MET A 10 -14.25 11.32 -1.21
CA MET A 10 -12.96 10.74 -1.60
C MET A 10 -12.42 9.76 -0.56
N PHE A 11 -12.55 10.04 0.74
CA PHE A 11 -12.16 9.11 1.79
C PHE A 11 -13.01 7.84 1.77
N VAL A 12 -14.33 7.96 1.60
CA VAL A 12 -15.23 6.80 1.47
C VAL A 12 -14.85 5.95 0.26
N ALA A 13 -14.64 6.58 -0.90
CA ALA A 13 -14.21 5.87 -2.10
C ALA A 13 -12.82 5.23 -1.92
N TRP A 14 -11.89 5.92 -1.26
CA TRP A 14 -10.55 5.39 -0.98
C TRP A 14 -10.61 4.14 -0.12
N TYR A 15 -11.43 4.15 0.93
CA TYR A 15 -11.59 3.01 1.83
C TYR A 15 -12.34 1.88 1.15
N GLY A 16 -13.46 2.18 0.46
CA GLY A 16 -14.26 1.18 -0.26
C GLY A 16 -13.45 0.45 -1.32
N THR A 17 -12.76 1.19 -2.21
CA THR A 17 -11.90 0.58 -3.24
C THR A 17 -10.74 -0.21 -2.63
N ASN A 18 -10.19 0.22 -1.49
CA ASN A 18 -9.15 -0.57 -0.81
C ASN A 18 -9.70 -1.86 -0.17
N ILE A 19 -10.92 -1.82 0.40
CA ILE A 19 -11.61 -3.02 0.93
C ILE A 19 -11.84 -4.02 -0.21
N PHE A 20 -12.47 -3.58 -1.31
CA PHE A 20 -12.76 -4.44 -2.46
C PHE A 20 -11.49 -5.01 -3.07
N PHE A 21 -10.43 -4.19 -3.21
CA PHE A 21 -9.11 -4.69 -3.62
C PHE A 21 -8.67 -5.86 -2.74
N ASN A 22 -8.63 -5.69 -1.42
CA ASN A 22 -8.13 -6.73 -0.53
C ASN A 22 -9.01 -7.99 -0.55
N ILE A 23 -10.34 -7.85 -0.64
CA ILE A 23 -11.26 -8.98 -0.73
C ILE A 23 -11.04 -9.74 -2.05
N TYR A 24 -11.12 -9.06 -3.20
CA TYR A 24 -10.94 -9.71 -4.50
C TYR A 24 -9.56 -10.32 -4.66
N ASN A 25 -8.52 -9.63 -4.18
CA ASN A 25 -7.15 -10.12 -4.25
C ASN A 25 -6.95 -11.37 -3.38
N LYS A 26 -7.51 -11.43 -2.16
CA LYS A 26 -7.44 -12.65 -1.34
C LYS A 26 -8.27 -13.78 -1.95
N GLN A 27 -9.44 -13.50 -2.50
CA GLN A 27 -10.25 -14.50 -3.22
C GLN A 27 -9.54 -15.03 -4.47
N LEU A 28 -8.79 -14.18 -5.17
CA LEU A 28 -7.98 -14.55 -6.31
C LEU A 28 -6.84 -15.48 -5.89
N PHE A 29 -6.09 -15.16 -4.84
CA PHE A 29 -4.97 -16.00 -4.39
C PHE A 29 -5.38 -17.40 -3.88
N LYS A 30 -6.66 -17.63 -3.59
CA LYS A 30 -7.17 -18.98 -3.29
C LYS A 30 -7.18 -19.90 -4.53
N VAL A 31 -7.26 -19.33 -5.73
CA VAL A 31 -7.40 -20.07 -7.00
C VAL A 31 -6.24 -19.82 -7.97
N PHE A 32 -5.54 -18.70 -7.81
CA PHE A 32 -4.42 -18.29 -8.65
C PHE A 32 -3.25 -17.78 -7.77
N PRO A 33 -2.42 -18.69 -7.23
CA PRO A 33 -1.39 -18.37 -6.24
C PRO A 33 -0.09 -17.83 -6.85
N PHE A 34 -0.20 -16.89 -7.81
CA PHE A 34 0.93 -16.33 -8.56
C PHE A 34 1.07 -14.82 -8.29
N PRO A 35 1.73 -14.42 -7.19
CA PRO A 35 1.77 -13.02 -6.73
C PRO A 35 2.54 -12.09 -7.65
N LEU A 36 3.63 -12.50 -8.32
CA LEU A 36 4.35 -11.63 -9.26
C LEU A 36 3.48 -11.32 -10.47
N THR A 37 2.86 -12.35 -11.04
CA THR A 37 1.96 -12.27 -12.20
C THR A 37 0.73 -11.45 -11.88
N THR A 38 0.11 -11.70 -10.71
CA THR A 38 -1.03 -10.91 -10.24
C THR A 38 -0.67 -9.44 -10.09
N THR A 39 0.48 -9.13 -9.46
CA THR A 39 0.94 -7.74 -9.29
C THR A 39 1.22 -7.08 -10.64
N ASN A 40 1.84 -7.80 -11.57
CA ASN A 40 2.15 -7.28 -12.90
C ASN A 40 0.88 -6.95 -13.69
N ILE A 41 -0.15 -7.80 -13.62
CA ILE A 41 -1.45 -7.55 -14.25
C ILE A 41 -2.16 -6.36 -13.59
N GLN A 42 -2.06 -6.21 -12.27
CA GLN A 42 -2.59 -5.02 -11.58
C GLN A 42 -1.92 -3.73 -12.05
N PHE A 43 -0.59 -3.74 -12.26
CA PHE A 43 0.10 -2.59 -12.86
C PHE A 43 -0.27 -2.37 -14.32
N PHE A 44 -0.47 -3.44 -15.11
CA PHE A 44 -0.95 -3.33 -16.48
C PHE A 44 -2.32 -2.64 -16.54
N ILE A 45 -3.30 -3.12 -15.78
CA ILE A 45 -4.63 -2.51 -15.68
C ILE A 45 -4.53 -1.05 -15.23
N GLY A 46 -3.73 -0.77 -14.20
CA GLY A 46 -3.49 0.60 -13.74
C GLY A 46 -2.84 1.51 -14.80
N SER A 47 -1.96 0.95 -15.63
CA SER A 47 -1.34 1.65 -16.76
C SER A 47 -2.36 1.99 -17.84
N CYS A 48 -3.24 1.04 -18.19
CA CYS A 48 -4.36 1.28 -19.10
C CYS A 48 -5.29 2.38 -18.58
N LEU A 49 -5.68 2.33 -17.30
CA LEU A 49 -6.51 3.38 -16.67
C LEU A 49 -5.82 4.74 -16.66
N SER A 50 -4.50 4.77 -16.43
CA SER A 50 -3.70 6.00 -16.50
C SER A 50 -3.72 6.62 -17.88
N MET A 51 -3.59 5.80 -18.94
CA MET A 51 -3.68 6.27 -20.33
C MET A 51 -5.08 6.79 -20.66
N VAL A 52 -6.14 6.14 -20.19
CA VAL A 52 -7.52 6.64 -20.34
C VAL A 52 -7.71 8.00 -19.68
N PHE A 53 -7.17 8.20 -18.47
CA PHE A 53 -7.23 9.49 -17.78
C PHE A 53 -6.48 10.61 -18.52
N TRP A 54 -5.39 10.31 -19.20
CA TRP A 54 -4.70 11.27 -20.06
C TRP A 54 -5.44 11.53 -21.37
N ALA A 55 -5.94 10.49 -22.03
CA ALA A 55 -6.67 10.60 -23.30
C ALA A 55 -7.98 11.41 -23.15
N THR A 56 -8.66 11.28 -22.02
CA THR A 56 -9.89 12.01 -21.69
C THR A 56 -9.63 13.44 -21.18
N GLY A 57 -8.37 13.81 -20.93
CA GLY A 57 -8.00 15.13 -20.40
C GLY A 57 -8.37 15.35 -18.93
N ILE A 58 -8.86 14.32 -18.22
CA ILE A 58 -9.14 14.39 -16.77
C ILE A 58 -7.85 14.70 -16.01
N VAL A 59 -6.73 14.12 -16.47
CA VAL A 59 -5.39 14.40 -15.97
C VAL A 59 -4.57 15.01 -17.09
N LYS A 60 -3.93 16.16 -16.82
CA LYS A 60 -3.06 16.81 -17.79
C LYS A 60 -1.87 15.89 -18.09
N LEU A 61 -1.61 15.65 -19.37
CA LEU A 61 -0.48 14.84 -19.81
C LEU A 61 0.83 15.43 -19.25
N PRO A 62 1.65 14.62 -18.55
CA PRO A 62 2.90 15.12 -18.00
C PRO A 62 3.93 15.30 -19.12
N LYS A 63 4.77 16.33 -19.00
CA LYS A 63 5.98 16.42 -19.83
C LYS A 63 7.02 15.45 -19.25
N ILE A 64 7.27 14.36 -19.98
CA ILE A 64 8.24 13.35 -19.58
C ILE A 64 9.60 13.74 -20.16
N ASP A 65 10.56 14.05 -19.29
CA ASP A 65 11.96 14.19 -19.66
C ASP A 65 12.82 13.09 -19.01
N MET A 66 14.03 12.89 -19.52
CA MET A 66 14.91 11.82 -19.01
C MET A 66 15.38 12.09 -17.57
N ALA A 67 15.44 13.34 -17.14
CA ALA A 67 15.82 13.72 -15.79
C ALA A 67 14.76 13.30 -14.76
N LEU A 68 13.48 13.48 -15.10
CA LEU A 68 12.33 13.04 -14.35
C LEU A 68 12.29 11.52 -14.27
N VAL A 69 12.46 10.83 -15.41
CA VAL A 69 12.51 9.35 -15.43
C VAL A 69 13.62 8.84 -14.51
N ARG A 70 14.83 9.38 -14.61
CA ARG A 70 15.96 9.00 -13.74
C ARG A 70 15.69 9.26 -12.26
N SER A 71 14.93 10.31 -11.94
CA SER A 71 14.56 10.65 -10.56
C SER A 71 13.49 9.74 -9.99
N ILE A 72 12.53 9.30 -10.82
CA ILE A 72 11.41 8.43 -10.39
C ILE A 72 11.80 6.95 -10.42
N TYR A 73 12.77 6.55 -11.25
CA TYR A 73 13.17 5.15 -11.43
C TYR A 73 13.44 4.40 -10.11
N PRO A 74 14.18 4.95 -9.12
CA PRO A 74 14.34 4.29 -7.81
C PRO A 74 13.02 4.12 -7.06
N LEU A 75 12.10 5.08 -7.17
CA LEU A 75 10.77 5.00 -6.55
C LEU A 75 9.92 3.90 -7.19
N ALA A 76 10.07 3.67 -8.51
CA ALA A 76 9.38 2.59 -9.22
C ALA A 76 9.88 1.21 -8.79
N ILE A 77 11.19 1.00 -8.64
CA ILE A 77 11.75 -0.27 -8.11
C ILE A 77 11.15 -0.58 -6.74
N ILE A 78 11.21 0.40 -5.83
CA ILE A 78 10.72 0.22 -4.47
C ILE A 78 9.19 -0.01 -4.47
N ASN A 79 8.46 0.64 -5.38
CA ASN A 79 7.03 0.43 -5.57
C ASN A 79 6.73 -1.01 -6.04
N VAL A 80 7.48 -1.54 -7.01
CA VAL A 80 7.34 -2.94 -7.44
C VAL A 80 7.56 -3.88 -6.27
N LEU A 81 8.69 -3.75 -5.57
CA LEU A 81 9.03 -4.62 -4.45
C LEU A 81 7.96 -4.59 -3.35
N GLY A 82 7.52 -3.40 -2.94
CA GLY A 82 6.53 -3.27 -1.87
C GLY A 82 5.16 -3.86 -2.22
N ASN A 83 4.71 -3.71 -3.46
CA ASN A 83 3.42 -4.27 -3.91
C ASN A 83 3.50 -5.78 -4.10
N VAL A 84 4.59 -6.31 -4.69
CA VAL A 84 4.82 -7.76 -4.80
C VAL A 84 4.84 -8.39 -3.41
N LEU A 85 5.62 -7.85 -2.46
CA LEU A 85 5.71 -8.37 -1.11
C LEU A 85 4.37 -8.30 -0.36
N THR A 86 3.57 -7.26 -0.60
CA THR A 86 2.21 -7.18 -0.05
C THR A 86 1.32 -8.30 -0.62
N ASN A 87 1.39 -8.56 -1.92
CA ASN A 87 0.61 -9.62 -2.56
C ASN A 87 1.09 -11.03 -2.15
N VAL A 88 2.39 -11.25 -1.98
CA VAL A 88 2.93 -12.48 -1.38
C VAL A 88 2.35 -12.69 0.01
N SER A 89 2.29 -11.66 0.85
CA SER A 89 1.69 -11.75 2.18
C SER A 89 0.21 -12.13 2.11
N LEU A 90 -0.58 -11.42 1.31
CA LEU A 90 -2.01 -11.69 1.14
C LEU A 90 -2.29 -13.10 0.59
N GLY A 91 -1.36 -13.66 -0.18
CA GLY A 91 -1.42 -15.06 -0.62
C GLY A 91 -1.32 -16.05 0.55
N HIS A 92 -0.37 -15.83 1.47
CA HIS A 92 0.00 -16.79 2.51
C HIS A 92 -0.78 -16.66 3.82
N VAL A 93 -1.19 -15.46 4.20
CA VAL A 93 -1.83 -15.21 5.52
C VAL A 93 -3.17 -14.50 5.36
N ALA A 94 -3.95 -14.38 6.44
CA ALA A 94 -5.17 -13.60 6.46
C ALA A 94 -4.92 -12.12 6.14
N VAL A 95 -5.84 -11.49 5.42
CA VAL A 95 -5.80 -10.05 5.09
C VAL A 95 -5.68 -9.20 6.36
N SER A 96 -6.48 -9.53 7.39
CA SER A 96 -6.44 -8.89 8.70
C SER A 96 -5.03 -8.93 9.31
N PHE A 97 -4.35 -10.08 9.20
CA PHE A 97 -2.99 -10.25 9.72
C PHE A 97 -1.96 -9.45 8.92
N THR A 98 -2.01 -9.49 7.58
CA THR A 98 -1.14 -8.66 6.72
C THR A 98 -1.25 -7.18 7.10
N HIS A 99 -2.47 -6.65 7.28
CA HIS A 99 -2.66 -5.24 7.65
C HIS A 99 -2.28 -4.94 9.10
N THR A 100 -2.39 -5.91 9.99
CA THR A 100 -1.87 -5.81 11.37
C THR A 100 -0.35 -5.69 11.37
N VAL A 101 0.38 -6.54 10.64
CA VAL A 101 1.85 -6.43 10.52
C VAL A 101 2.25 -5.13 9.82
N LYS A 102 1.48 -4.71 8.82
CA LYS A 102 1.66 -3.41 8.15
C LYS A 102 1.38 -2.21 9.06
N ALA A 103 0.82 -2.43 10.26
CA ALA A 103 0.71 -1.40 11.29
C ALA A 103 2.07 -0.79 11.66
N MET A 104 3.15 -1.56 11.56
CA MET A 104 4.53 -1.14 11.91
C MET A 104 5.18 -0.16 10.94
N GLU A 105 4.43 0.36 9.97
CA GLU A 105 4.92 1.41 9.06
C GLU A 105 5.63 2.58 9.81
N PRO A 106 5.11 3.13 10.94
CA PRO A 106 5.80 4.18 11.69
C PRO A 106 7.17 3.79 12.23
N PHE A 107 7.34 2.53 12.66
CA PHE A 107 8.60 2.03 13.21
C PHE A 107 9.71 2.12 12.15
N PHE A 108 9.47 1.58 10.96
CA PHE A 108 10.41 1.67 9.85
C PHE A 108 10.58 3.11 9.34
N SER A 109 9.54 3.93 9.43
CA SER A 109 9.61 5.36 9.07
C SER A 109 10.67 6.08 9.90
N VAL A 110 10.66 5.87 11.21
CA VAL A 110 11.61 6.49 12.14
C VAL A 110 13.04 6.01 11.87
N ILE A 111 13.23 4.69 11.71
CA ILE A 111 14.56 4.12 11.43
C ILE A 111 15.15 4.72 10.16
N PHE A 112 14.40 4.74 9.06
CA PHE A 112 14.91 5.25 7.79
C PHE A 112 15.03 6.77 7.76
N SER A 113 14.14 7.52 8.43
CA SER A 113 14.34 8.96 8.62
C SER A 113 15.65 9.25 9.36
N ALA A 114 15.94 8.55 10.46
CA ALA A 114 17.18 8.71 11.20
C ALA A 114 18.41 8.35 10.35
N MET A 115 18.38 7.21 9.65
CA MET A 115 19.52 6.74 8.84
C MET A 115 19.81 7.62 7.62
N PHE A 116 18.78 8.02 6.86
CA PHE A 116 18.99 8.67 5.56
C PHE A 116 18.86 10.19 5.57
N LEU A 117 18.19 10.76 6.58
CA LEU A 117 17.97 12.20 6.73
C LEU A 117 18.59 12.77 8.02
N GLY A 118 19.06 11.95 8.96
CA GLY A 118 19.53 12.40 10.27
C GLY A 118 18.40 12.90 11.19
N ASP A 119 17.14 12.69 10.83
CA ASP A 119 15.96 13.19 11.55
C ASP A 119 15.52 12.17 12.61
N VAL A 120 16.02 12.36 13.84
CA VAL A 120 15.64 11.54 15.00
C VAL A 120 14.51 12.22 15.75
N PRO A 121 13.32 11.60 15.83
CA PRO A 121 12.20 12.21 16.52
C PRO A 121 12.42 12.19 18.05
N PRO A 122 11.79 13.12 18.80
CA PRO A 122 11.99 13.21 20.24
C PRO A 122 11.45 11.97 20.96
N VAL A 123 11.99 11.69 22.15
CA VAL A 123 11.66 10.50 22.96
C VAL A 123 10.16 10.20 23.08
N PRO A 124 9.25 11.17 23.29
CA PRO A 124 7.82 10.90 23.36
C PRO A 124 7.24 10.26 22.10
N VAL A 125 7.78 10.58 20.91
CA VAL A 125 7.39 9.94 19.65
C VAL A 125 7.96 8.52 19.58
N LEU A 126 9.20 8.29 20.04
CA LEU A 126 9.80 6.96 20.08
C LEU A 126 9.04 6.01 21.01
N LEU A 127 8.55 6.49 22.16
CA LEU A 127 7.76 5.68 23.10
C LEU A 127 6.46 5.17 22.48
N THR A 128 5.86 5.89 21.53
CA THR A 128 4.66 5.40 20.82
C THR A 128 4.93 4.20 19.91
N LEU A 129 6.19 3.89 19.60
CA LEU A 129 6.53 2.70 18.82
C LEU A 129 6.42 1.41 19.63
N ILE A 130 6.56 1.48 20.96
CA ILE A 130 6.46 0.32 21.86
C ILE A 130 5.11 -0.39 21.72
N PRO A 131 3.94 0.29 21.87
CA PRO A 131 2.65 -0.38 21.66
C PRO A 131 2.45 -0.86 20.22
N ILE A 132 3.03 -0.18 19.22
CA ILE A 132 2.93 -0.63 17.81
C ILE A 132 3.61 -2.00 17.65
N VAL A 133 4.87 -2.12 18.07
CA VAL A 133 5.64 -3.35 17.93
C VAL A 133 5.08 -4.44 18.85
N GLY A 134 4.81 -4.11 20.11
CA GLY A 134 4.25 -5.06 21.08
C GLY A 134 2.90 -5.63 20.65
N GLY A 135 1.98 -4.78 20.14
CA GLY A 135 0.69 -5.24 19.64
C GLY A 135 0.83 -6.19 18.45
N VAL A 136 1.74 -5.91 17.52
CA VAL A 136 2.00 -6.81 16.38
C VAL A 136 2.63 -8.12 16.81
N VAL A 137 3.54 -8.11 17.79
CA VAL A 137 4.11 -9.35 18.36
C VAL A 137 3.00 -10.21 18.97
N ILE A 138 2.13 -9.64 19.80
CA ILE A 138 1.00 -10.36 20.42
C ILE A 138 0.07 -10.95 19.34
N ALA A 139 -0.30 -10.14 18.34
CA ALA A 139 -1.15 -10.61 17.25
C ALA A 139 -0.48 -11.74 16.45
N SER A 140 0.82 -11.64 16.20
CA SER A 140 1.57 -12.64 15.41
C SER A 140 1.71 -13.98 16.13
N LEU A 141 1.93 -13.97 17.45
CA LEU A 141 2.03 -15.19 18.25
C LEU A 141 0.71 -15.96 18.35
N THR A 142 -0.42 -15.30 18.06
CA THR A 142 -1.78 -15.83 18.28
C THR A 142 -2.60 -15.88 16.99
N GLU A 143 -1.94 -15.70 15.85
CA GLU A 143 -2.55 -15.71 14.51
C GLU A 143 -2.74 -17.15 14.00
N ALA A 144 -3.98 -17.51 13.68
CA ALA A 144 -4.32 -18.85 13.20
C ALA A 144 -3.71 -19.17 11.83
N THR A 145 -3.56 -18.17 10.97
CA THR A 145 -3.01 -18.33 9.62
C THR A 145 -1.52 -18.03 9.54
N PHE A 146 -0.80 -17.98 10.67
CA PHE A 146 0.57 -17.53 10.70
C PHE A 146 1.47 -18.34 9.75
N ASN A 147 2.21 -17.62 8.91
CA ASN A 147 3.18 -18.20 7.99
C ASN A 147 4.38 -17.25 7.88
N TRP A 148 5.60 -17.80 7.99
CA TRP A 148 6.83 -17.00 7.96
C TRP A 148 7.00 -16.21 6.66
N THR A 149 6.72 -16.80 5.51
CA THR A 149 6.77 -16.11 4.20
C THR A 149 5.78 -14.96 4.18
N GLY A 150 4.54 -15.19 4.64
CA GLY A 150 3.52 -14.15 4.68
C GLY A 150 3.81 -13.03 5.69
N PHE A 151 4.37 -13.37 6.84
CA PHE A 151 4.79 -12.42 7.86
C PHE A 151 5.98 -11.56 7.39
N LEU A 152 7.08 -12.20 6.97
CA LEU A 152 8.29 -11.50 6.52
C LEU A 152 8.02 -10.65 5.28
N SER A 153 7.22 -11.12 4.34
CA SER A 153 6.83 -10.30 3.19
C SER A 153 6.03 -9.06 3.60
N ALA A 154 5.15 -9.14 4.61
CA ALA A 154 4.50 -7.96 5.17
C ALA A 154 5.51 -6.99 5.82
N ILE A 155 6.48 -7.50 6.60
CA ILE A 155 7.56 -6.69 7.19
C ILE A 155 8.38 -5.97 6.12
N PHE A 156 8.89 -6.70 5.13
CA PHE A 156 9.69 -6.12 4.05
C PHE A 156 8.86 -5.17 3.17
N SER A 157 7.55 -5.40 3.05
CA SER A 157 6.66 -4.43 2.38
C SER A 157 6.61 -3.08 3.13
N ASN A 158 6.63 -3.09 4.47
CA ASN A 158 6.72 -1.83 5.23
C ASN A 158 8.05 -1.15 4.99
N MET A 159 9.14 -1.92 5.02
CA MET A 159 10.48 -1.38 4.80
C MET A 159 10.57 -0.70 3.43
N THR A 160 10.18 -1.40 2.37
CA THR A 160 10.16 -0.84 1.01
C THR A 160 9.30 0.42 0.93
N PHE A 161 8.04 0.40 1.38
CA PHE A 161 7.21 1.61 1.32
C PHE A 161 7.76 2.78 2.14
N GLN A 162 8.41 2.53 3.28
CA GLN A 162 9.06 3.61 4.05
C GLN A 162 10.33 4.12 3.40
N SER A 163 11.14 3.26 2.80
CA SER A 163 12.27 3.68 1.96
C SER A 163 11.80 4.56 0.82
N ARG A 164 10.69 4.21 0.15
CA ARG A 164 10.08 5.05 -0.90
C ARG A 164 9.71 6.42 -0.36
N ASN A 165 9.08 6.48 0.81
CA ASN A 165 8.63 7.74 1.41
C ASN A 165 9.81 8.63 1.82
N VAL A 166 10.87 8.05 2.39
CA VAL A 166 12.08 8.79 2.78
C VAL A 166 12.88 9.23 1.55
N LEU A 167 13.06 8.34 0.57
CA LEU A 167 13.76 8.65 -0.67
C LEU A 167 13.01 9.70 -1.50
N SER A 168 11.67 9.64 -1.54
CA SER A 168 10.86 10.67 -2.19
C SER A 168 11.06 12.06 -1.57
N LYS A 169 11.29 12.15 -0.24
CA LYS A 169 11.68 13.40 0.42
C LYS A 169 13.10 13.82 0.05
N LYS A 170 14.05 12.89 0.11
CA LYS A 170 15.49 13.14 -0.12
C LYS A 170 15.80 13.55 -1.56
N LEU A 171 15.19 12.86 -2.53
CA LEU A 171 15.39 13.12 -3.94
C LEU A 171 14.81 14.46 -4.39
N MET A 172 14.12 15.20 -3.51
CA MET A 172 13.49 16.48 -3.79
C MET A 172 13.02 16.54 -5.24
N ILE A 173 12.07 15.66 -5.63
CA ILE A 173 11.33 15.92 -6.87
C ILE A 173 10.87 17.35 -6.70
N LYS A 174 11.48 18.28 -7.46
CA LYS A 174 11.34 19.72 -7.24
C LYS A 174 9.85 19.96 -7.07
N LYS A 175 9.42 20.38 -5.88
CA LYS A 175 8.00 20.58 -5.58
C LYS A 175 7.42 21.40 -6.74
N GLY A 176 6.55 20.79 -7.54
CA GLY A 176 5.93 21.40 -8.72
C GLY A 176 6.39 20.92 -10.10
N ALA A 177 7.40 20.04 -10.24
CA ALA A 177 7.79 19.52 -11.56
C ALA A 177 6.72 18.59 -12.17
N VAL A 178 6.09 17.75 -11.34
CA VAL A 178 5.01 16.83 -11.72
C VAL A 178 4.02 16.76 -10.57
N ASP A 179 2.73 16.77 -10.89
CA ASP A 179 1.69 16.63 -9.86
C ASP A 179 1.68 15.19 -9.29
N ASN A 180 1.20 15.03 -8.05
CA ASN A 180 1.18 13.76 -7.33
C ASN A 180 0.46 12.62 -8.10
N MET A 181 -0.53 12.97 -8.90
CA MET A 181 -1.33 12.05 -9.69
C MET A 181 -0.54 11.52 -10.88
N ASN A 182 0.04 12.43 -11.68
CA ASN A 182 0.95 12.04 -12.77
C ASN A 182 2.16 11.26 -12.26
N LEU A 183 2.70 11.62 -11.09
CA LEU A 183 3.80 10.89 -10.47
C LEU A 183 3.43 9.42 -10.23
N PHE A 184 2.25 9.16 -9.64
CA PHE A 184 1.79 7.79 -9.41
C PHE A 184 1.53 7.02 -10.71
N GLN A 185 0.96 7.68 -11.73
CA GLN A 185 0.70 7.06 -13.04
C GLN A 185 2.00 6.67 -13.76
N ILE A 186 3.00 7.56 -13.78
CA ILE A 186 4.33 7.28 -14.35
C ILE A 186 5.01 6.14 -13.57
N ILE A 187 4.95 6.15 -12.23
CA ILE A 187 5.46 5.04 -11.40
C ILE A 187 4.76 3.73 -11.75
N THR A 188 3.45 3.74 -11.96
CA THR A 188 2.66 2.54 -12.29
C THR A 188 3.07 1.95 -13.63
N ILE A 189 3.22 2.78 -14.67
CA ILE A 189 3.66 2.35 -16.01
C ILE A 189 5.08 1.78 -15.96
N MET A 190 6.01 2.48 -15.29
CA MET A 190 7.37 1.95 -15.12
C MET A 190 7.37 0.64 -14.31
N SER A 191 6.55 0.55 -13.25
CA SER A 191 6.44 -0.66 -12.43
C SER A 191 5.96 -1.85 -13.25
N PHE A 192 5.00 -1.66 -14.17
CA PHE A 192 4.57 -2.69 -15.12
C PHE A 192 5.74 -3.15 -16.00
N CYS A 193 6.41 -2.22 -16.70
CA CYS A 193 7.51 -2.57 -17.61
C CYS A 193 8.66 -3.30 -16.90
N MET A 194 8.98 -2.90 -15.66
CA MET A 194 10.05 -3.50 -14.87
C MET A 194 9.70 -4.87 -14.30
N LEU A 195 8.45 -5.06 -13.86
CA LEU A 195 8.00 -6.32 -13.28
C LEU A 195 7.67 -7.37 -14.35
N LEU A 196 7.31 -6.93 -15.57
CA LEU A 196 6.97 -7.83 -16.68
C LEU A 196 8.01 -8.94 -16.89
N PRO A 197 9.30 -8.68 -17.19
CA PRO A 197 10.27 -9.74 -17.44
C PRO A 197 10.45 -10.67 -16.23
N VAL A 198 10.44 -10.12 -15.01
CA VAL A 198 10.60 -10.92 -13.78
C VAL A 198 9.40 -11.84 -13.59
N SER A 199 8.17 -11.35 -13.80
CA SER A 199 6.95 -12.15 -13.72
C SER A 199 6.94 -13.26 -14.75
N THR A 200 7.36 -13.00 -16.00
CA THR A 200 7.42 -14.04 -17.04
C THR A 200 8.48 -15.09 -16.72
N MET A 201 9.65 -14.70 -16.24
CA MET A 201 10.75 -15.64 -15.97
C MET A 201 10.52 -16.49 -14.73
N VAL A 202 9.94 -15.93 -13.66
CA VAL A 202 9.82 -16.62 -12.37
C VAL A 202 8.52 -17.43 -12.26
N GLU A 203 7.40 -16.90 -12.74
CA GLU A 203 6.09 -17.56 -12.61
C GLU A 203 5.50 -17.99 -13.96
N GLY A 204 6.03 -17.51 -15.10
CA GLY A 204 5.49 -17.77 -16.43
C GLY A 204 4.61 -16.64 -16.99
N GLY A 205 4.24 -15.67 -16.16
CA GLY A 205 3.53 -14.46 -16.58
C GLY A 205 2.25 -14.75 -17.35
N ALA A 206 2.11 -14.21 -18.56
CA ALA A 206 0.90 -14.38 -19.38
C ALA A 206 0.63 -15.84 -19.79
N ALA A 207 1.65 -16.72 -19.83
CA ALA A 207 1.46 -18.13 -20.16
C ALA A 207 0.62 -18.88 -19.11
N LEU A 208 0.52 -18.34 -17.89
CA LEU A 208 -0.35 -18.87 -16.84
C LEU A 208 -1.84 -18.60 -17.10
N LEU A 209 -2.17 -17.64 -17.97
CA LEU A 209 -3.55 -17.24 -18.26
C LEU A 209 -4.18 -18.05 -19.40
N THR A 210 -3.45 -18.99 -20.00
CA THR A 210 -3.99 -19.83 -21.08
C THR A 210 -5.05 -20.80 -20.54
N PRO A 211 -6.06 -21.16 -21.35
CA PRO A 211 -7.07 -22.13 -20.96
C PRO A 211 -6.48 -23.44 -20.42
N GLU A 212 -5.38 -23.92 -21.02
CA GLU A 212 -4.66 -25.13 -20.63
C GLU A 212 -3.97 -24.99 -19.26
N SER A 213 -3.24 -23.90 -19.03
CA SER A 213 -2.57 -23.63 -17.75
C SER A 213 -3.58 -23.50 -16.61
N LEU A 214 -4.72 -22.82 -16.86
CA LEU A 214 -5.78 -22.67 -15.87
C LEU A 214 -6.53 -23.99 -15.61
N ALA A 215 -6.69 -24.85 -16.62
CA ALA A 215 -7.25 -26.18 -16.43
C ALA A 215 -6.34 -27.06 -15.56
N LYS A 216 -5.01 -26.93 -15.67
CA LYS A 216 -4.04 -27.61 -14.78
C LYS A 216 -4.16 -27.17 -13.31
N LEU A 217 -4.67 -25.96 -13.06
CA LEU A 217 -5.00 -25.48 -11.70
C LEU A 217 -6.36 -26.00 -11.20
N GLY A 218 -7.04 -26.85 -11.96
CA GLY A 218 -8.35 -27.39 -11.62
C GLY A 218 -9.51 -26.41 -11.84
N LEU A 219 -9.30 -25.32 -12.60
CA LEU A 219 -10.34 -24.34 -12.86
C LEU A 219 -11.21 -24.75 -14.06
N ASN A 220 -12.48 -25.06 -13.77
CA ASN A 220 -13.50 -25.21 -14.82
C ASN A 220 -13.83 -23.86 -15.47
N GLU A 221 -14.65 -23.87 -16.54
CA GLU A 221 -15.01 -22.67 -17.28
C GLU A 221 -15.57 -21.53 -16.41
N ALA A 222 -16.54 -21.84 -15.55
CA ALA A 222 -17.14 -20.84 -14.65
C ALA A 222 -16.12 -20.28 -13.65
N ALA A 223 -15.23 -21.13 -13.10
CA ALA A 223 -14.19 -20.70 -12.18
C ALA A 223 -13.13 -19.82 -12.87
N ARG A 224 -12.81 -20.10 -14.14
CA ARG A 224 -11.91 -19.27 -14.95
C ARG A 224 -12.51 -17.88 -15.18
N GLU A 225 -13.77 -17.80 -15.55
CA GLU A 225 -14.47 -16.51 -15.73
C GLU A 225 -14.47 -15.69 -14.43
N GLN A 226 -14.83 -16.31 -13.30
CA GLN A 226 -14.79 -15.65 -12.00
C GLN A 226 -13.38 -15.19 -11.60
N MET A 227 -12.35 -15.98 -11.92
CA MET A 227 -10.96 -15.64 -11.67
C MET A 227 -10.52 -14.41 -12.48
N PHE A 228 -10.86 -14.33 -13.77
CA PHE A 228 -10.60 -13.15 -14.59
C PHE A 228 -11.36 -11.92 -14.10
N MET A 229 -12.64 -12.07 -13.73
CA MET A 229 -13.44 -10.97 -13.17
C MET A 229 -12.85 -10.44 -11.85
N ARG A 230 -12.38 -11.34 -10.97
CA ARG A 230 -11.69 -10.95 -9.73
C ARG A 230 -10.36 -10.26 -10.00
N LEU A 231 -9.58 -10.75 -10.96
CA LEU A 231 -8.31 -10.18 -11.37
C LEU A 231 -8.49 -8.76 -11.94
N LEU A 232 -9.46 -8.57 -12.83
CA LEU A 232 -9.82 -7.26 -13.38
C LEU A 232 -10.30 -6.31 -12.27
N SER A 233 -11.24 -6.76 -11.45
CA SER A 233 -11.81 -5.98 -10.35
C SER A 233 -10.75 -5.58 -9.32
N ALA A 234 -9.86 -6.50 -8.96
CA ALA A 234 -8.74 -6.22 -8.06
C ALA A 234 -7.77 -5.20 -8.68
N GLY A 235 -7.44 -5.32 -9.97
CA GLY A 235 -6.58 -4.36 -10.67
C GLY A 235 -7.17 -2.95 -10.74
N ILE A 236 -8.46 -2.84 -11.06
CA ILE A 236 -9.17 -1.55 -11.06
C ILE A 236 -9.17 -0.96 -9.65
N CYS A 237 -9.61 -1.75 -8.65
CA CYS A 237 -9.65 -1.30 -7.27
C CYS A 237 -8.26 -0.88 -6.76
N PHE A 238 -7.22 -1.64 -7.12
CA PHE A 238 -5.83 -1.35 -6.78
C PHE A 238 -5.40 0.03 -7.27
N HIS A 239 -5.59 0.30 -8.57
CA HIS A 239 -5.27 1.59 -9.14
C HIS A 239 -6.11 2.71 -8.53
N SER A 240 -7.43 2.51 -8.39
CA SER A 240 -8.35 3.52 -7.85
C SER A 240 -8.01 3.92 -6.41
N TYR A 241 -7.77 2.96 -5.50
CA TYR A 241 -7.49 3.33 -4.11
C TYR A 241 -6.14 4.04 -3.98
N GLN A 242 -5.14 3.65 -4.79
CA GLN A 242 -3.84 4.31 -4.79
C GLN A 242 -3.97 5.73 -5.34
N GLN A 243 -4.66 5.91 -6.47
CA GLN A 243 -4.94 7.21 -7.07
C GLN A 243 -5.64 8.15 -6.08
N LEU A 244 -6.72 7.67 -5.44
CA LEU A 244 -7.46 8.43 -4.43
C LEU A 244 -6.58 8.82 -3.24
N SER A 245 -5.68 7.93 -2.80
CA SER A 245 -4.70 8.25 -1.76
C SER A 245 -3.82 9.45 -2.14
N TYR A 246 -3.28 9.48 -3.37
CA TYR A 246 -2.45 10.58 -3.85
C TYR A 246 -3.24 11.89 -4.04
N MET A 247 -4.50 11.79 -4.49
CA MET A 247 -5.41 12.94 -4.63
C MET A 247 -5.84 13.52 -3.28
N ILE A 248 -6.04 12.68 -2.25
CA ILE A 248 -6.32 13.16 -0.89
C ILE A 248 -5.07 13.82 -0.33
N LEU A 249 -3.89 13.21 -0.50
CA LEU A 249 -2.62 13.74 0.00
C LEU A 249 -2.30 15.14 -0.56
N SER A 250 -2.76 15.49 -1.76
CA SER A 250 -2.61 16.84 -2.32
C SER A 250 -3.59 17.88 -1.75
N ARG A 251 -4.64 17.43 -1.03
CA ARG A 251 -5.72 18.28 -0.49
C ARG A 251 -5.73 18.38 1.03
N VAL A 252 -4.98 17.53 1.73
CA VAL A 252 -4.93 17.49 3.20
C VAL A 252 -3.50 17.56 3.71
N ALA A 253 -3.32 17.97 4.96
CA ALA A 253 -2.02 17.90 5.61
C ALA A 253 -1.51 16.44 5.64
N PRO A 254 -0.19 16.19 5.44
CA PRO A 254 0.36 14.83 5.47
C PRO A 254 0.04 14.04 6.75
N VAL A 255 -0.11 14.73 7.88
CA VAL A 255 -0.54 14.11 9.15
C VAL A 255 -1.98 13.61 9.07
N THR A 256 -2.90 14.38 8.48
CA THR A 256 -4.29 13.96 8.26
C THR A 256 -4.35 12.75 7.33
N HIS A 257 -3.55 12.73 6.27
CA HIS A 257 -3.45 11.56 5.39
C HIS A 257 -2.90 10.32 6.12
N SER A 258 -1.93 10.50 7.03
CA SER A 258 -1.41 9.43 7.88
C SER A 258 -2.47 8.86 8.84
N ILE A 259 -3.28 9.71 9.48
CA ILE A 259 -4.42 9.28 10.30
C ILE A 259 -5.43 8.53 9.42
N GLY A 260 -5.72 9.07 8.23
CA GLY A 260 -6.59 8.44 7.25
C GLY A 260 -6.11 7.04 6.83
N ASN A 261 -4.80 6.84 6.68
CA ASN A 261 -4.23 5.51 6.44
C ASN A 261 -4.39 4.56 7.63
N CYS A 262 -4.32 5.06 8.86
CA CYS A 262 -4.59 4.25 10.06
C CYS A 262 -6.04 3.76 10.06
N VAL A 263 -7.01 4.66 9.84
CA VAL A 263 -8.43 4.30 9.75
C VAL A 263 -8.69 3.34 8.59
N LYS A 264 -8.07 3.57 7.42
CA LYS A 264 -8.14 2.64 6.27
C LYS A 264 -7.75 1.21 6.68
N ARG A 265 -6.67 1.03 7.44
CA ARG A 265 -6.26 -0.32 7.90
C ARG A 265 -7.29 -0.94 8.84
N VAL A 266 -7.82 -0.17 9.78
CA VAL A 266 -8.90 -0.64 10.68
C VAL A 266 -10.08 -1.16 9.88
N VAL A 267 -10.60 -0.37 8.93
CA VAL A 267 -11.78 -0.76 8.15
C VAL A 267 -11.51 -1.95 7.24
N VAL A 268 -10.31 -2.08 6.67
CA VAL A 268 -9.91 -3.26 5.88
C VAL A 268 -9.81 -4.51 6.73
N ILE A 269 -9.22 -4.42 7.93
CA ILE A 269 -9.14 -5.53 8.88
C ILE A 269 -10.56 -6.02 9.19
N VAL A 270 -11.43 -5.12 9.65
CA VAL A 270 -12.82 -5.45 10.02
C VAL A 270 -13.59 -6.03 8.82
N ALA A 271 -13.55 -5.37 7.66
CA ALA A 271 -14.23 -5.85 6.46
C ALA A 271 -13.73 -7.23 6.03
N SER A 272 -12.41 -7.49 6.14
CA SER A 272 -11.85 -8.80 5.79
C SER A 272 -12.26 -9.90 6.78
N LEU A 273 -12.38 -9.60 8.07
CA LEU A 273 -12.87 -10.55 9.07
C LEU A 273 -14.34 -10.91 8.81
N ILE A 274 -15.17 -9.93 8.44
CA ILE A 274 -16.57 -10.16 8.06
C ILE A 274 -16.65 -10.99 6.77
N ALA A 275 -15.87 -10.63 5.75
CA ALA A 275 -15.94 -11.26 4.43
C ALA A 275 -15.37 -12.69 4.39
N PHE A 276 -14.34 -12.98 5.18
CA PHE A 276 -13.67 -14.28 5.17
C PHE A 276 -14.01 -15.15 6.38
N GLN A 277 -14.62 -14.58 7.42
CA GLN A 277 -14.97 -15.29 8.66
C GLN A 277 -13.77 -16.05 9.24
N ASN A 278 -12.57 -15.48 9.11
CA ASN A 278 -11.36 -16.10 9.65
C ASN A 278 -11.43 -16.12 11.18
N PRO A 279 -11.05 -17.23 11.83
CA PRO A 279 -11.05 -17.32 13.28
C PRO A 279 -10.02 -16.35 13.86
N ILE A 280 -10.45 -15.52 14.81
CA ILE A 280 -9.60 -14.57 15.53
C ILE A 280 -9.69 -14.85 17.03
N SER A 281 -8.55 -15.08 17.68
CA SER A 281 -8.50 -15.22 19.13
C SER A 281 -8.67 -13.86 19.80
N MET A 282 -9.15 -13.83 21.04
CA MET A 282 -9.25 -12.59 21.82
C MET A 282 -7.87 -11.91 21.96
N GLN A 283 -6.82 -12.70 22.15
CA GLN A 283 -5.44 -12.18 22.26
C GLN A 283 -4.99 -11.52 20.96
N ASN A 284 -5.30 -12.11 19.79
CA ASN A 284 -5.01 -11.52 18.49
C ASN A 284 -5.74 -10.19 18.31
N ALA A 285 -7.06 -10.15 18.61
CA ALA A 285 -7.86 -8.94 18.54
C ALA A 285 -7.31 -7.81 19.42
N VAL A 286 -6.92 -8.14 20.66
CA VAL A 286 -6.29 -7.19 21.60
C VAL A 286 -4.95 -6.70 21.06
N GLY A 287 -4.08 -7.60 20.58
CA GLY A 287 -2.79 -7.24 19.97
C GLY A 287 -2.94 -6.29 18.79
N THR A 288 -3.85 -6.60 17.85
CA THR A 288 -4.19 -5.73 16.73
C THR A 288 -4.71 -4.37 17.20
N GLY A 289 -5.59 -4.34 18.20
CA GLY A 289 -6.10 -3.11 18.80
C GLY A 289 -4.99 -2.23 19.39
N ILE A 290 -4.09 -2.82 20.17
CA ILE A 290 -2.92 -2.13 20.76
C ILE A 290 -2.03 -1.56 19.65
N ALA A 291 -1.76 -2.33 18.59
CA ALA A 291 -0.92 -1.89 17.49
C ALA A 291 -1.52 -0.67 16.77
N LEU A 292 -2.82 -0.72 16.43
CA LEU A 292 -3.52 0.36 15.75
C LEU A 292 -3.66 1.61 16.63
N PHE A 293 -3.91 1.42 17.93
CA PHE A 293 -3.90 2.53 18.89
C PHE A 293 -2.51 3.17 19.00
N GLY A 294 -1.45 2.37 19.00
CA GLY A 294 -0.07 2.87 18.95
C GLY A 294 0.19 3.73 17.70
N VAL A 295 -0.32 3.33 16.52
CA VAL A 295 -0.21 4.14 15.30
C VAL A 295 -0.95 5.47 15.44
N PHE A 296 -2.13 5.47 16.04
CA PHE A 296 -2.86 6.70 16.34
C PHE A 296 -2.07 7.63 17.28
N LEU A 297 -1.53 7.10 18.38
CA LEU A 297 -0.67 7.85 19.30
C LEU A 297 0.57 8.42 18.59
N TYR A 298 1.21 7.63 17.72
CA TYR A 298 2.35 8.08 16.92
C TYR A 298 1.97 9.27 16.02
N SER A 299 0.84 9.19 15.30
CA SER A 299 0.38 10.28 14.44
C SER A 299 0.11 11.56 15.23
N GLN A 300 -0.47 11.45 16.43
CA GLN A 300 -0.76 12.58 17.32
C GLN A 300 0.52 13.18 17.92
N ALA A 301 1.44 12.33 18.40
CA ALA A 301 2.73 12.76 18.94
C ALA A 301 3.56 13.47 17.86
N LYS A 302 3.66 12.88 16.66
CA LYS A 302 4.38 13.48 15.53
C LYS A 302 3.80 14.84 15.14
N ARG A 303 2.47 15.04 15.21
CA ARG A 303 1.85 16.36 15.01
C ARG A 303 2.34 17.35 16.06
N LYS A 304 2.14 17.02 17.34
CA LYS A 304 2.45 17.88 18.48
C LYS A 304 3.91 18.32 18.53
N TYR A 305 4.84 17.44 18.17
CA TYR A 305 6.28 17.72 18.25
C TYR A 305 6.88 18.29 16.96
N LYS A 306 6.19 18.16 15.82
CA LYS A 306 6.59 18.87 14.59
C LYS A 306 6.38 20.37 14.73
N ASP A 307 5.26 20.80 15.31
CA ASP A 307 4.92 22.21 15.49
C ASP A 307 5.83 22.94 16.51
N LYS A 308 6.57 22.20 17.34
CA LYS A 308 7.52 22.76 18.31
C LYS A 308 8.95 22.94 17.77
N GLY A 309 9.30 22.29 16.67
CA GLY A 309 10.64 22.35 16.07
C GLY A 309 10.86 23.55 15.12
N ASP A 310 9.78 24.21 14.68
CA ASP A 310 9.83 25.37 13.78
C ASP A 310 9.91 26.73 14.51
N VAL A 311 9.95 26.75 15.85
CA VAL A 311 10.26 27.96 16.62
C VAL A 311 11.77 28.11 16.69
N LYS A 312 12.39 28.67 15.64
CA LYS A 312 13.75 29.22 15.77
C LYS A 312 13.76 30.25 16.90
N PRO A 313 14.77 30.28 17.78
CA PRO A 313 14.96 31.41 18.67
C PRO A 313 15.11 32.65 17.79
N GLN A 314 14.26 33.66 18.00
CA GLN A 314 14.57 35.00 17.51
C GLN A 314 15.90 35.38 18.17
N ALA A 315 16.95 35.49 17.36
CA ALA A 315 18.20 36.08 17.81
C ALA A 315 17.90 37.55 18.10
N SER A 316 17.82 37.87 19.39
CA SER A 316 17.88 39.21 19.96
C SER A 316 19.29 39.78 19.85
#